data_AF-A0A2N9HN57-F1
#
_entry.id   AF-A0A2N9HN57-F1
#
_cell.length_a   1.000
_cell.length_b   1.000
_cell.length_c   1.000
_cell.angle_alpha   90.00
_cell.angle_beta   90.00
_cell.angle_gamma   90.00
#
_symmetry.space_group_name_H-M   'P 1'
#
loop_
_entity.id
_entity.type
_entity.pdbx_description
1 polymer ?
#
loop_
_entity_poly.entity_id
_entity_poly.type
_entity_poly.pdbx_seq_one_letter_code
_entity_poly.pdbx_strand_id
1 'polypeptide(L)'
;MASSAKSTSKRQKPSNTEEASVVDRISNLRNSLLSHILSFLTIKEAVATSILSSRWKPLWTLVPNLNLDDDEFQRIPISSDEQSRNRYRFKFEHIVPRIWALRNANPLQKFRLRWHFGCDPIHVDTWVRAAIAQGLEELDLDLCPDQPFYMPCTLFSYGKTLVVLKLSGDEIVLNSPSSSLGFPSLKILHLHSVTYSNHDSFSRLLSCCPVLQDFSLKIDNDDEQECNFEIIVPTLEKLHLNMQEAVYKLVINTPALEYLSFIGILNEELLLENLPNLVKAVLDVDPDYEDDEYGNMEWNFISALNGVKSLYLYGDTTLCLCRSSEFDLPMFHNLTFLNFCVHSCMWHVLPLFLERVPNLEVLILDKDVPKCVSSHLTAFHFKGFRGFEGFKDELEIVEQILNLQLVKLNLTNERLLFTGMITTGDSEMFVSEGTWAVGANIAAVEVTE
;
A
#
# COMPACT_ATOMS: atom_id res chain seq x y z
N MET A 1 -10.07 83.32 -10.21
CA MET A 1 -11.34 82.63 -10.50
C MET A 1 -11.35 81.30 -9.79
N ALA A 2 -12.43 80.97 -9.09
CA ALA A 2 -12.58 79.66 -8.43
C ALA A 2 -13.21 78.64 -9.40
N SER A 3 -12.88 77.36 -9.24
CA SER A 3 -13.68 76.25 -9.76
C SER A 3 -13.58 75.08 -8.80
N SER A 4 -14.67 74.83 -8.07
CA SER A 4 -14.83 73.69 -7.18
C SER A 4 -15.29 72.47 -7.98
N ALA A 5 -14.64 71.32 -7.77
CA ALA A 5 -15.18 70.02 -8.15
C ALA A 5 -15.49 69.22 -6.87
N LYS A 6 -16.72 68.67 -6.80
CA LYS A 6 -17.32 68.19 -5.55
C LYS A 6 -16.92 66.77 -5.18
N SER A 7 -16.83 66.53 -3.87
CA SER A 7 -16.78 65.18 -3.29
C SER A 7 -18.13 64.48 -3.42
N THR A 8 -18.09 63.23 -3.88
CA THR A 8 -19.13 62.20 -3.78
C THR A 8 -18.41 60.87 -3.52
N SER A 9 -18.91 59.91 -2.74
CA SER A 9 -20.04 59.88 -1.82
C SER A 9 -19.67 58.99 -0.62
N LYS A 10 -20.04 59.39 0.61
CA LYS A 10 -19.85 58.53 1.80
C LYS A 10 -20.88 57.39 1.77
N ARG A 11 -20.45 56.16 1.45
CA ARG A 11 -21.28 54.96 1.64
C ARG A 11 -21.54 54.76 3.13
N GLN A 12 -22.78 55.01 3.57
CA GLN A 12 -23.19 54.78 4.95
C GLN A 12 -23.08 53.30 5.30
N LYS A 13 -22.61 53.03 6.52
CA LYS A 13 -22.52 51.69 7.10
C LYS A 13 -23.88 51.38 7.76
N PRO A 14 -24.58 50.30 7.39
CA PRO A 14 -25.78 49.89 8.13
C PRO A 14 -25.36 49.45 9.54
N SER A 15 -26.17 49.84 10.53
CA SER A 15 -25.92 49.57 11.95
C SER A 15 -26.53 48.24 12.38
N ASN A 16 -25.79 47.53 13.23
CA ASN A 16 -26.25 46.48 14.15
C ASN A 16 -27.09 45.35 13.54
N THR A 17 -26.39 44.37 12.98
CA THR A 17 -26.71 42.96 13.27
C THR A 17 -25.77 42.51 14.38
N GLU A 18 -26.28 41.81 15.40
CA GLU A 18 -25.44 41.10 16.37
C GLU A 18 -24.83 39.86 15.69
N GLU A 19 -23.86 40.09 14.81
CA GLU A 19 -22.97 39.02 14.36
C GLU A 19 -22.18 38.55 15.59
N ALA A 20 -22.58 37.39 16.13
CA ALA A 20 -21.78 36.65 17.09
C ALA A 20 -20.37 36.53 16.51
N SER A 21 -19.40 37.23 17.12
CA SER A 21 -18.10 37.43 16.51
C SER A 21 -17.46 36.08 16.25
N VAL A 22 -17.36 35.71 14.96
CA VAL A 22 -16.70 34.47 14.55
C VAL A 22 -15.23 34.67 14.87
N VAL A 23 -14.84 34.21 16.06
CA VAL A 23 -13.49 34.41 16.58
C VAL A 23 -12.55 33.72 15.62
N ASP A 24 -11.69 34.50 14.97
CA ASP A 24 -10.63 33.96 14.11
C ASP A 24 -9.58 33.27 14.98
N ARG A 25 -9.85 32.01 15.31
CA ARG A 25 -8.96 31.16 16.12
C ARG A 25 -7.66 30.86 15.39
N ILE A 26 -7.66 30.87 14.06
CA ILE A 26 -6.51 30.55 13.21
C ILE A 26 -5.50 31.70 13.24
N SER A 27 -5.94 32.95 13.07
CA SER A 27 -5.06 34.13 13.19
C SER A 27 -4.51 34.35 14.60
N ASN A 28 -5.05 33.66 15.62
CA ASN A 28 -4.52 33.67 16.99
C ASN A 28 -3.47 32.58 17.26
N LEU A 29 -3.26 31.61 16.35
CA LEU A 29 -2.20 30.60 16.50
C LEU A 29 -0.81 31.23 16.37
N ARG A 30 0.22 30.59 16.95
CA ARG A 30 1.63 30.99 16.79
C ARG A 30 2.19 30.55 15.43
N ASN A 31 3.21 31.25 14.91
CA ASN A 31 3.83 30.92 13.62
C ASN A 31 4.35 29.47 13.55
N SER A 32 4.82 28.90 14.68
CA SER A 32 5.25 27.50 14.75
C SER A 32 4.10 26.52 14.51
N LEU A 33 2.92 26.76 15.07
CA LEU A 33 1.73 25.94 14.85
C LEU A 33 1.21 26.10 13.42
N LEU A 34 1.26 27.31 12.85
CA LEU A 34 0.91 27.53 11.45
C LEU A 34 1.90 26.82 10.50
N SER A 35 3.21 26.90 10.77
CA SER A 35 4.23 26.15 10.01
C SER A 35 4.00 24.63 10.09
N HIS A 36 3.64 24.11 11.27
CA HIS A 36 3.29 22.70 11.43
C HIS A 36 2.03 22.31 10.64
N ILE A 37 0.98 23.13 10.63
CA ILE A 37 -0.21 22.91 9.78
C ILE A 37 0.18 22.90 8.29
N LEU A 38 1.03 23.83 7.86
CA LEU A 38 1.54 23.87 6.48
C LEU A 38 2.48 22.70 6.16
N SER A 39 3.02 21.99 7.15
CA SER A 39 3.93 20.85 6.94
C SER A 39 3.24 19.57 6.46
N PHE A 40 1.91 19.55 6.45
CA PHE A 40 1.08 18.49 5.86
C PHE A 40 0.69 18.78 4.40
N LEU A 41 1.02 19.95 3.87
CA LEU A 41 0.66 20.41 2.53
C LEU A 41 1.84 20.27 1.56
N THR A 42 1.55 20.29 0.26
CA THR A 42 2.60 20.45 -0.75
C THR A 42 3.19 21.87 -0.71
N ILE A 43 4.36 22.10 -1.33
CA ILE A 43 4.94 23.45 -1.34
C ILE A 43 4.02 24.45 -2.08
N LYS A 44 3.29 24.00 -3.10
CA LYS A 44 2.38 24.82 -3.91
C LYS A 44 1.18 25.27 -3.07
N GLU A 45 0.56 24.35 -2.35
CA GLU A 45 -0.52 24.63 -1.41
C GLU A 45 -0.04 25.54 -0.27
N ALA A 46 1.11 25.24 0.34
CA ALA A 46 1.69 26.05 1.40
C ALA A 46 1.97 27.48 0.93
N VAL A 47 2.55 27.66 -0.26
CA VAL A 47 2.73 28.98 -0.90
C VAL A 47 1.37 29.65 -1.18
N ALA A 48 0.35 28.91 -1.63
CA ALA A 48 -0.97 29.47 -1.91
C ALA A 48 -1.63 30.11 -0.68
N THR A 49 -1.39 29.59 0.54
CA THR A 49 -1.86 30.22 1.78
C THR A 49 -1.36 31.65 2.02
N SER A 50 -0.30 32.08 1.30
CA SER A 50 0.21 33.47 1.30
C SER A 50 -0.84 34.53 0.91
N ILE A 51 -1.94 34.14 0.26
CA ILE A 51 -3.03 35.06 -0.08
C ILE A 51 -3.93 35.40 1.12
N LEU A 52 -3.93 34.59 2.19
CA LEU A 52 -4.84 34.74 3.32
C LEU A 52 -4.59 36.04 4.10
N SER A 53 -3.33 36.37 4.39
CA SER A 53 -2.93 37.70 4.85
C SER A 53 -1.42 37.92 4.72
N SER A 54 -0.96 39.16 4.98
CA SER A 54 0.47 39.50 5.04
C SER A 54 1.28 38.62 6.00
N ARG A 55 0.64 38.11 7.07
CA ARG A 55 1.27 37.22 8.05
C ARG A 55 1.60 35.83 7.48
N TRP A 56 0.85 35.34 6.49
CA TRP A 56 1.03 34.01 5.91
C TRP A 56 2.11 33.97 4.84
N LYS A 57 2.38 35.10 4.17
CA LYS A 57 3.38 35.22 3.09
C LYS A 57 4.77 34.61 3.36
N PRO A 58 5.36 34.71 4.57
CA PRO A 58 6.64 34.07 4.87
C PRO A 58 6.51 32.67 5.49
N LEU A 59 5.32 32.19 5.88
CA LEU A 59 5.21 30.99 6.71
C LEU A 59 5.68 29.73 5.98
N TRP A 60 5.39 29.62 4.68
CA TRP A 60 5.80 28.48 3.86
C TRP A 60 7.33 28.32 3.78
N THR A 61 8.13 29.38 3.98
CA THR A 61 9.60 29.29 3.96
C THR A 61 10.16 28.65 5.24
N LEU A 62 9.36 28.66 6.32
CA LEU A 62 9.68 28.11 7.65
C LEU A 62 9.20 26.66 7.83
N VAL A 63 8.63 26.04 6.80
CA VAL A 63 8.05 24.68 6.90
C VAL A 63 9.17 23.64 6.83
N PRO A 64 9.35 22.77 7.84
CA PRO A 64 10.48 21.83 7.88
C PRO A 64 10.36 20.68 6.86
N ASN A 65 9.16 20.49 6.29
CA ASN A 65 8.91 19.53 5.22
C ASN A 65 8.92 20.28 3.88
N LEU A 66 9.65 19.75 2.91
CA LEU A 66 9.62 20.22 1.52
C LEU A 66 9.15 19.06 0.64
N ASN A 67 7.87 19.10 0.27
CA ASN A 67 7.28 18.21 -0.71
C ASN A 67 7.19 18.94 -2.07
N LEU A 68 7.93 18.42 -3.05
CA LEU A 68 8.00 18.86 -4.43
C LEU A 68 7.46 17.74 -5.31
N ASP A 69 6.49 18.06 -6.15
CA ASP A 69 5.77 17.08 -6.96
C ASP A 69 5.49 17.75 -8.31
N ASP A 70 6.05 17.25 -9.41
CA ASP A 70 6.04 17.96 -10.70
C ASP A 70 4.65 17.98 -11.37
N ASP A 71 3.83 16.94 -11.15
CA ASP A 71 2.41 16.90 -11.55
C ASP A 71 1.61 18.08 -10.99
N GLU A 72 1.95 18.58 -9.81
CA GLU A 72 1.33 19.80 -9.29
C GLU A 72 1.64 21.06 -10.11
N PHE A 73 2.81 21.13 -10.73
CA PHE A 73 3.23 22.26 -11.55
C PHE A 73 2.83 22.10 -13.02
N GLN A 74 2.48 20.89 -13.44
CA GLN A 74 1.78 20.63 -14.68
C GLN A 74 0.36 21.19 -14.61
N ARG A 75 0.12 22.29 -15.34
CA ARG A 75 -1.23 22.82 -15.52
C ARG A 75 -1.97 22.06 -16.61
N ILE A 76 -3.13 21.52 -16.22
CA ILE A 76 -4.42 21.37 -16.93
C ILE A 76 -4.32 21.57 -18.46
N PRO A 77 -4.78 20.62 -19.30
CA PRO A 77 -4.88 20.83 -20.74
C PRO A 77 -5.86 21.97 -21.06
N ILE A 78 -5.32 23.19 -21.18
CA ILE A 78 -6.06 24.34 -21.68
C ILE A 78 -6.34 24.05 -23.16
N SER A 79 -7.60 24.24 -23.57
CA SER A 79 -8.03 24.09 -24.96
C SER A 79 -7.12 24.85 -25.92
N SER A 80 -7.00 24.33 -27.15
CA SER A 80 -6.00 24.66 -28.18
C SER A 80 -5.72 26.15 -28.43
N ASP A 81 -6.64 27.04 -28.09
CA ASP A 81 -6.70 28.40 -28.63
C ASP A 81 -5.94 29.43 -27.78
N GLU A 82 -5.58 29.12 -26.52
CA GLU A 82 -4.86 30.06 -25.62
C GLU A 82 -3.32 29.90 -25.60
N GLN A 83 -2.76 28.98 -26.40
CA GLN A 83 -1.32 28.67 -26.41
C GLN A 83 -0.41 29.89 -26.75
N SER A 84 -0.97 30.94 -27.37
CA SER A 84 -0.22 32.14 -27.79
C SER A 84 0.03 33.19 -26.71
N ARG A 85 -0.64 33.13 -25.54
CA ARG A 85 -0.61 34.22 -24.54
C ARG A 85 0.24 33.96 -23.29
N ASN A 86 0.41 32.72 -22.85
CA ASN A 86 1.25 32.39 -21.68
C ASN A 86 2.71 32.09 -22.07
N ARG A 87 3.45 33.14 -22.45
CA ARG A 87 4.84 33.07 -22.93
C ARG A 87 5.90 32.77 -21.82
N TYR A 88 5.46 32.37 -20.64
CA TYR A 88 6.31 32.06 -19.48
C TYR A 88 5.92 30.70 -18.87
N ARG A 89 6.20 29.62 -19.60
CA ARG A 89 6.10 28.26 -19.06
C ARG A 89 7.33 28.03 -18.16
N PHE A 90 7.18 28.29 -16.86
CA PHE A 90 8.21 27.92 -15.88
C PHE A 90 8.24 26.40 -15.78
N LYS A 91 9.33 25.80 -16.28
CA LYS A 91 9.66 24.40 -16.01
C LYS A 91 9.94 24.18 -14.51
N PHE A 92 9.75 22.95 -14.06
CA PHE A 92 10.01 22.51 -12.68
C PHE A 92 11.46 22.79 -12.24
N GLU A 93 12.44 22.56 -13.12
CA GLU A 93 13.87 22.87 -12.93
C GLU A 93 14.15 24.33 -12.51
N HIS A 94 13.31 25.28 -12.91
CA HIS A 94 13.44 26.70 -12.55
C HIS A 94 12.74 27.07 -11.23
N ILE A 95 11.82 26.23 -10.75
CA ILE A 95 10.98 26.48 -9.57
C ILE A 95 11.73 26.08 -8.29
N VAL A 96 12.34 24.90 -8.28
CA VAL A 96 13.00 24.34 -7.09
C VAL A 96 14.19 25.20 -6.58
N PRO A 97 15.11 25.70 -7.42
CA PRO A 97 16.19 26.59 -6.96
C PRO A 97 15.66 27.90 -6.34
N ARG A 98 14.52 28.41 -6.85
CA ARG A 98 13.88 29.62 -6.33
C ARG A 98 13.23 29.37 -4.97
N ILE A 99 12.60 28.21 -4.78
CA ILE A 99 12.10 27.77 -3.47
C ILE A 99 13.26 27.66 -2.47
N TRP A 100 14.38 27.06 -2.88
CA TRP A 100 15.56 26.89 -2.03
C TRP A 100 16.14 28.23 -1.56
N ALA A 101 16.32 29.18 -2.49
CA ALA A 101 16.81 30.51 -2.18
C ALA A 101 15.89 31.28 -1.22
N LEU A 102 14.56 31.16 -1.40
CA LEU A 102 13.57 31.83 -0.54
C LEU A 102 13.44 31.18 0.85
N ARG A 103 13.85 29.92 1.01
CA ARG A 103 13.92 29.22 2.31
C ARG A 103 15.12 29.62 3.18
N ASN A 104 16.11 30.34 2.64
CA ASN A 104 17.18 31.00 3.40
C ASN A 104 17.82 30.12 4.50
N ALA A 105 18.15 28.87 4.17
CA ALA A 105 18.75 27.88 5.07
C ALA A 105 17.96 27.58 6.37
N ASN A 106 16.64 27.74 6.36
CA ASN A 106 15.79 27.17 7.43
C ASN A 106 15.93 25.63 7.46
N PRO A 107 16.03 25.00 8.65
CA PRO A 107 16.24 23.56 8.78
C PRO A 107 15.21 22.72 8.04
N LEU A 108 15.71 21.73 7.28
CA LEU A 108 14.92 20.76 6.54
C LEU A 108 14.90 19.42 7.28
N GLN A 109 13.71 18.99 7.72
CA GLN A 109 13.51 17.69 8.38
C GLN A 109 13.14 16.61 7.36
N LYS A 110 12.34 16.97 6.33
CA LYS A 110 11.87 16.02 5.30
C LYS A 110 12.03 16.62 3.91
N PHE A 111 12.62 15.86 2.99
CA PHE A 111 12.71 16.21 1.58
C PHE A 111 12.03 15.12 0.74
N ARG A 112 10.96 15.51 0.06
CA ARG A 112 10.25 14.67 -0.91
C ARG A 112 10.32 15.31 -2.29
N LEU A 113 10.75 14.55 -3.27
CA LEU A 113 10.85 14.97 -4.67
C LEU A 113 10.20 13.91 -5.55
N ARG A 114 9.09 14.27 -6.19
CA ARG A 114 8.52 13.52 -7.31
C ARG A 114 8.82 14.29 -8.59
N TRP A 115 9.41 13.61 -9.56
CA TRP A 115 9.73 14.22 -10.85
C TRP A 115 9.71 13.16 -11.96
N HIS A 116 8.57 13.05 -12.64
CA HIS A 116 8.35 12.02 -13.65
C HIS A 116 8.54 12.51 -15.10
N PHE A 117 8.61 13.83 -15.34
CA PHE A 117 8.69 14.37 -16.70
C PHE A 117 9.89 15.31 -16.93
N GLY A 118 10.83 14.87 -17.77
CA GLY A 118 12.03 15.64 -18.12
C GLY A 118 12.96 15.83 -16.93
N CYS A 119 13.25 14.74 -16.22
CA CYS A 119 13.98 14.74 -14.96
C CYS A 119 15.49 14.71 -15.23
N ASP A 120 16.10 15.90 -15.26
CA ASP A 120 17.55 16.07 -15.42
C ASP A 120 18.30 15.62 -14.14
N PRO A 121 19.15 14.56 -14.20
CA PRO A 121 19.91 14.07 -13.05
C PRO A 121 20.84 15.12 -12.42
N ILE A 122 21.31 16.11 -13.18
CA ILE A 122 22.19 17.19 -12.67
C ILE A 122 21.43 18.06 -11.67
N HIS A 123 20.16 18.33 -11.95
CA HIS A 123 19.29 19.08 -11.05
C HIS A 123 18.95 18.26 -9.80
N VAL A 124 18.63 16.97 -9.96
CA VAL A 124 18.40 16.06 -8.84
C VAL A 124 19.63 15.97 -7.92
N ASP A 125 20.83 15.69 -8.47
CA ASP A 125 22.10 15.63 -7.71
C ASP A 125 22.31 16.90 -6.87
N THR A 126 22.13 18.08 -7.50
CA THR A 126 22.28 19.38 -6.85
C THR A 126 21.33 19.53 -5.66
N TRP A 127 20.04 19.20 -5.83
CA TRP A 127 19.03 19.37 -4.78
C TRP A 127 19.17 18.33 -3.67
N VAL A 128 19.44 17.07 -4.02
CA VAL A 128 19.66 15.96 -3.09
C VAL A 128 20.89 16.21 -2.22
N ARG A 129 22.02 16.67 -2.78
CA ARG A 129 23.20 17.09 -2.00
C ARG A 129 22.87 18.24 -1.05
N ALA A 130 22.15 19.26 -1.52
CA ALA A 130 21.77 20.41 -0.70
C ALA A 130 20.81 20.03 0.44
N ALA A 131 19.93 19.04 0.23
CA ALA A 131 19.04 18.49 1.24
C ALA A 131 19.81 17.69 2.30
N ILE A 132 20.61 16.70 1.85
CA ILE A 132 21.41 15.82 2.71
C ILE A 132 22.36 16.61 3.62
N ALA A 133 22.96 17.69 3.10
CA ALA A 133 23.85 18.58 3.86
C ALA A 133 23.19 19.28 5.07
N GLN A 134 21.86 19.28 5.19
CA GLN A 134 21.13 19.86 6.33
C GLN A 134 20.87 18.87 7.48
N GLY A 135 21.18 17.58 7.32
CA GLY A 135 20.93 16.58 8.36
C GLY A 135 19.44 16.25 8.54
N LEU A 136 18.74 16.05 7.43
CA LEU A 136 17.33 15.66 7.39
C LEU A 136 17.08 14.25 7.98
N GLU A 137 15.81 13.98 8.31
CA GLU A 137 15.33 12.72 8.89
C GLU A 137 14.63 11.80 7.87
N GLU A 138 14.00 12.37 6.83
CA GLU A 138 13.33 11.60 5.76
C GLU A 138 13.69 12.12 4.37
N LEU A 139 14.22 11.22 3.53
CA LEU A 139 14.48 11.43 2.11
C LEU A 139 13.57 10.51 1.30
N ASP A 140 12.76 11.08 0.42
CA ASP A 140 11.79 10.37 -0.41
C ASP A 140 11.93 10.84 -1.86
N LEU A 141 12.51 10.01 -2.72
CA LEU A 141 12.77 10.31 -4.13
C LEU A 141 11.97 9.34 -5.01
N ASP A 142 11.17 9.92 -5.90
CA ASP A 142 10.26 9.22 -6.81
C ASP A 142 10.45 9.83 -8.21
N LEU A 143 11.36 9.24 -8.99
CA LEU A 143 11.97 9.90 -10.14
C LEU A 143 11.82 9.03 -11.39
N CYS A 144 11.66 9.68 -12.55
CA CYS A 144 11.87 9.05 -13.86
C CYS A 144 13.00 9.80 -14.60
N PRO A 145 14.28 9.55 -14.26
CA PRO A 145 15.42 10.25 -14.84
C PRO A 145 15.51 10.08 -16.37
N ASP A 146 15.88 11.15 -17.08
CA ASP A 146 16.14 11.08 -18.53
C ASP A 146 17.45 10.29 -18.86
N GLN A 147 18.29 10.04 -17.84
CA GLN A 147 19.57 9.32 -17.90
C GLN A 147 19.91 8.75 -16.50
N PRO A 148 20.77 7.71 -16.37
CA PRO A 148 21.15 7.12 -15.09
C PRO A 148 21.58 8.14 -14.02
N PHE A 149 20.80 8.21 -12.93
CA PHE A 149 21.05 9.08 -11.79
C PHE A 149 21.83 8.34 -10.69
N TYR A 150 23.13 8.61 -10.62
CA TYR A 150 24.02 8.05 -9.59
C TYR A 150 23.81 8.74 -8.25
N MET A 151 23.31 8.01 -7.25
CA MET A 151 23.06 8.56 -5.92
C MET A 151 24.37 9.11 -5.28
N PRO A 152 24.36 10.35 -4.75
CA PRO A 152 25.55 10.96 -4.18
C PRO A 152 26.16 10.14 -3.04
N CYS A 153 27.44 9.74 -3.13
CA CYS A 153 28.16 9.04 -2.04
C CYS A 153 28.17 9.81 -0.70
N THR A 154 27.91 11.12 -0.75
CA THR A 154 27.70 11.99 0.42
C THR A 154 26.49 11.58 1.27
N LEU A 155 25.52 10.85 0.71
CA LEU A 155 24.38 10.26 1.42
C LEU A 155 24.85 9.41 2.63
N PHE A 156 25.80 8.50 2.41
CA PHE A 156 26.35 7.61 3.45
C PHE A 156 27.20 8.36 4.50
N SER A 157 27.77 9.51 4.13
CA SER A 157 28.59 10.33 5.04
C SER A 157 27.75 11.21 5.97
N TYR A 158 26.69 11.81 5.44
CA TYR A 158 25.85 12.79 6.14
C TYR A 158 24.51 12.23 6.65
N GLY A 159 24.04 11.09 6.12
CA GLY A 159 22.77 10.43 6.48
C GLY A 159 22.70 9.86 7.90
N LYS A 160 23.46 10.38 8.86
CA LYS A 160 23.48 9.91 10.25
C LYS A 160 22.18 10.21 11.00
N THR A 161 21.49 11.27 10.59
CA THR A 161 20.16 11.69 11.05
C THR A 161 19.02 10.99 10.32
N LEU A 162 19.30 10.28 9.23
CA LEU A 162 18.29 9.71 8.35
C LEU A 162 17.59 8.54 9.05
N VAL A 163 16.28 8.65 9.20
CA VAL A 163 15.39 7.65 9.79
C VAL A 163 14.60 6.91 8.71
N VAL A 164 14.30 7.60 7.60
CA VAL A 164 13.53 7.08 6.46
C VAL A 164 14.25 7.41 5.15
N LEU A 165 14.49 6.39 4.33
CA LEU A 165 15.02 6.51 2.98
C LEU A 165 14.08 5.76 2.03
N LYS A 166 13.52 6.47 1.06
CA LYS A 166 12.71 5.89 -0.02
C LYS A 166 13.29 6.33 -1.35
N LEU A 167 13.56 5.38 -2.22
CA LEU A 167 14.07 5.58 -3.57
C LEU A 167 13.18 4.76 -4.52
N SER A 168 12.62 5.42 -5.53
CA SER A 168 11.75 4.81 -6.53
C SER A 168 12.12 5.35 -7.91
N GLY A 169 12.47 4.45 -8.85
CA GLY A 169 12.73 4.80 -10.26
C GLY A 169 13.91 4.06 -10.88
N ASP A 170 13.65 3.40 -12.01
CA ASP A 170 14.49 2.42 -12.74
C ASP A 170 15.95 2.88 -12.93
N GLU A 171 16.11 4.14 -13.33
CA GLU A 171 17.40 4.79 -13.63
C GLU A 171 18.12 5.35 -12.37
N ILE A 172 17.64 5.08 -11.15
CA ILE A 172 18.36 5.42 -9.92
C ILE A 172 19.44 4.37 -9.66
N VAL A 173 20.71 4.78 -9.72
CA VAL A 173 21.86 3.90 -9.47
C VAL A 173 22.43 4.11 -8.07
N LEU A 174 22.29 3.10 -7.19
CA LEU A 174 22.73 3.17 -5.80
C LEU A 174 24.10 2.50 -5.59
N ASN A 175 25.11 3.33 -5.33
CA ASN A 175 26.47 2.88 -5.08
C ASN A 175 26.83 2.93 -3.59
N SER A 176 26.80 1.77 -2.93
CA SER A 176 27.31 1.64 -1.57
C SER A 176 28.84 1.81 -1.55
N PRO A 177 29.38 2.77 -0.77
CA PRO A 177 30.82 2.96 -0.67
C PRO A 177 31.50 1.73 -0.04
N SER A 178 32.79 1.57 -0.30
CA SER A 178 33.62 0.51 0.30
C SER A 178 34.03 0.79 1.75
N SER A 179 33.56 1.88 2.36
CA SER A 179 33.88 2.29 3.72
C SER A 179 32.69 2.13 4.66
N SER A 180 32.96 1.85 5.94
CA SER A 180 31.98 1.55 6.99
C SER A 180 31.15 2.76 7.48
N LEU A 181 30.90 3.74 6.61
CA LEU A 181 29.98 4.84 6.86
C LEU A 181 28.58 4.41 6.42
N GLY A 182 27.62 4.54 7.32
CA GLY A 182 26.24 4.08 7.10
C GLY A 182 25.22 4.94 7.83
N PHE A 183 24.03 4.37 8.02
CA PHE A 183 22.85 5.03 8.51
C PHE A 183 22.46 4.52 9.91
N PRO A 184 23.14 5.00 10.98
CA PRO A 184 22.93 4.51 12.36
C PRO A 184 21.53 4.76 12.94
N SER A 185 20.70 5.56 12.26
CA SER A 185 19.35 5.92 12.71
C SER A 185 18.23 5.39 11.78
N LEU A 186 18.59 4.72 10.68
CA LEU A 186 17.65 4.36 9.62
C LEU A 186 16.79 3.17 10.03
N LYS A 187 15.48 3.41 10.12
CA LYS A 187 14.46 2.43 10.50
C LYS A 187 13.64 1.96 9.31
N ILE A 188 13.50 2.80 8.29
CA ILE A 188 12.67 2.52 7.11
C ILE A 188 13.52 2.71 5.84
N LEU A 189 13.62 1.66 5.02
CA LEU A 189 14.34 1.66 3.75
C LEU A 189 13.42 1.09 2.66
N HIS A 190 13.02 1.90 1.68
CA HIS A 190 12.28 1.43 0.51
C HIS A 190 13.14 1.63 -0.74
N LEU A 191 13.30 0.58 -1.53
CA LEU A 191 14.07 0.53 -2.77
C LEU A 191 13.18 -0.06 -3.85
N HIS A 192 12.60 0.79 -4.70
CA HIS A 192 11.68 0.39 -5.75
C HIS A 192 12.33 0.65 -7.11
N SER A 193 12.62 -0.42 -7.83
CA SER A 193 13.24 -0.38 -9.17
C SER A 193 14.58 0.37 -9.14
N VAL A 194 15.42 0.09 -8.15
CA VAL A 194 16.73 0.76 -7.97
C VAL A 194 17.84 -0.15 -8.48
N THR A 195 18.69 0.37 -9.36
CA THR A 195 19.79 -0.36 -9.98
C THR A 195 21.06 -0.34 -9.09
N TYR A 196 21.78 -1.47 -9.03
CA TYR A 196 23.01 -1.63 -8.23
C TYR A 196 24.23 -1.89 -9.13
N SER A 197 25.31 -1.12 -8.99
CA SER A 197 26.47 -1.25 -9.91
C SER A 197 27.39 -2.48 -9.68
N ASN A 198 27.03 -3.41 -8.77
CA ASN A 198 27.69 -4.71 -8.56
C ASN A 198 26.86 -5.55 -7.57
N HIS A 199 27.02 -6.88 -7.61
CA HIS A 199 26.29 -7.82 -6.75
C HIS A 199 26.45 -7.54 -5.24
N ASP A 200 27.66 -7.14 -4.79
CA ASP A 200 27.91 -6.84 -3.38
C ASP A 200 27.32 -5.49 -2.90
N SER A 201 26.77 -4.64 -3.78
CA SER A 201 26.27 -3.32 -3.38
C SER A 201 25.05 -3.42 -2.47
N PHE A 202 24.17 -4.41 -2.71
CA PHE A 202 22.93 -4.61 -1.96
C PHE A 202 23.20 -5.08 -0.52
N SER A 203 23.97 -6.15 -0.35
CA SER A 203 24.34 -6.68 0.97
C SER A 203 25.13 -5.66 1.79
N ARG A 204 26.03 -4.90 1.16
CA ARG A 204 26.75 -3.79 1.80
C ARG A 204 25.80 -2.67 2.25
N LEU A 205 24.81 -2.29 1.44
CA LEU A 205 23.81 -1.29 1.81
C LEU A 205 23.02 -1.72 3.06
N LEU A 206 22.57 -2.97 3.12
CA LEU A 206 21.87 -3.49 4.31
C LEU A 206 22.80 -3.51 5.54
N SER A 207 24.08 -3.87 5.37
CA SER A 207 25.09 -3.80 6.46
C SER A 207 25.28 -2.39 7.04
N CYS A 208 25.01 -1.34 6.25
CA CYS A 208 25.06 0.05 6.68
C CYS A 208 23.86 0.47 7.55
N CYS A 209 22.83 -0.36 7.73
CA CYS A 209 21.55 -0.02 8.35
C CYS A 209 21.28 -0.83 9.65
N PRO A 210 22.06 -0.66 10.74
CA PRO A 210 22.04 -1.55 11.90
C PRO A 210 20.74 -1.54 12.72
N VAL A 211 19.86 -0.54 12.52
CA VAL A 211 18.59 -0.36 13.25
C VAL A 211 17.37 -0.42 12.33
N LEU A 212 17.52 -1.04 11.16
CA LEU A 212 16.46 -1.16 10.16
C LEU A 212 15.33 -2.06 10.69
N GLN A 213 14.09 -1.56 10.65
CA GLN A 213 12.88 -2.24 11.15
C GLN A 213 11.88 -2.53 10.02
N ASP A 214 11.84 -1.69 8.98
CA ASP A 214 10.87 -1.77 7.88
C ASP A 214 11.64 -1.69 6.55
N PHE A 215 11.60 -2.76 5.75
CA PHE A 215 12.31 -2.86 4.47
C PHE A 215 11.32 -3.19 3.35
N SER A 216 11.37 -2.41 2.27
CA SER A 216 10.63 -2.68 1.06
C SER A 216 11.54 -2.75 -0.16
N LEU A 217 11.42 -3.81 -0.93
CA LEU A 217 12.12 -4.06 -2.19
C LEU A 217 11.07 -4.30 -3.29
N LYS A 218 11.15 -3.54 -4.38
CA LYS A 218 10.36 -3.76 -5.59
C LYS A 218 11.30 -3.85 -6.79
N ILE A 219 11.04 -4.80 -7.68
CA ILE A 219 11.83 -5.09 -8.88
C ILE A 219 10.86 -5.15 -10.07
N ASP A 220 11.10 -4.27 -11.05
CA ASP A 220 10.31 -4.11 -12.29
C ASP A 220 11.18 -4.17 -13.56
N ASN A 221 12.45 -4.58 -13.46
CA ASN A 221 13.39 -4.49 -14.58
C ASN A 221 13.20 -5.64 -15.58
N ASP A 222 12.78 -5.33 -16.82
CA ASP A 222 12.81 -6.21 -18.01
C ASP A 222 14.24 -6.73 -18.39
N ASP A 223 15.27 -6.46 -17.59
CA ASP A 223 16.65 -6.88 -17.86
C ASP A 223 16.82 -8.38 -17.54
N GLU A 224 17.23 -9.19 -18.53
CA GLU A 224 17.54 -10.63 -18.39
C GLU A 224 18.70 -10.96 -17.40
N GLN A 225 19.18 -9.99 -16.62
CA GLN A 225 20.30 -10.15 -15.70
C GLN A 225 19.84 -10.61 -14.30
N GLU A 226 20.14 -11.87 -14.01
CA GLU A 226 19.93 -12.49 -12.70
C GLU A 226 20.44 -11.61 -11.54
N CYS A 227 19.52 -11.24 -10.64
CA CYS A 227 19.80 -10.42 -9.49
C CYS A 227 19.83 -11.23 -8.18
N ASN A 228 20.86 -11.03 -7.37
CA ASN A 228 21.08 -11.79 -6.13
C ASN A 228 20.86 -10.90 -4.90
N PHE A 229 19.93 -11.31 -4.03
CA PHE A 229 19.54 -10.55 -2.85
C PHE A 229 19.68 -11.38 -1.57
N GLU A 230 20.56 -10.94 -0.67
CA GLU A 230 20.71 -11.53 0.67
C GLU A 230 20.15 -10.56 1.71
N ILE A 231 18.96 -10.86 2.25
CA ILE A 231 18.30 -10.06 3.29
C ILE A 231 18.61 -10.67 4.65
N ILE A 232 19.79 -10.33 5.18
CA ILE A 232 20.28 -10.79 6.48
C ILE A 232 20.30 -9.60 7.47
N VAL A 233 19.13 -9.29 8.03
CA VAL A 233 18.92 -8.11 8.89
C VAL A 233 18.25 -8.54 10.21
N PRO A 234 19.02 -8.79 11.29
CA PRO A 234 18.49 -9.32 12.56
C PRO A 234 17.51 -8.40 13.30
N THR A 235 17.43 -7.13 12.92
CA THR A 235 16.56 -6.09 13.51
C THR A 235 15.26 -5.86 12.73
N LEU A 236 15.08 -6.52 11.58
CA LEU A 236 13.97 -6.27 10.68
C LEU A 236 12.66 -6.85 11.24
N GLU A 237 11.65 -5.99 11.40
CA GLU A 237 10.31 -6.34 11.90
C GLU A 237 9.31 -6.54 10.75
N LYS A 238 9.48 -5.82 9.63
CA LYS A 238 8.61 -5.91 8.44
C LYS A 238 9.40 -5.97 7.15
N LEU A 239 8.94 -6.85 6.26
CA LEU A 239 9.49 -7.06 4.93
C LEU A 239 8.38 -7.00 3.88
N HIS A 240 8.58 -6.16 2.87
CA HIS A 240 7.67 -5.95 1.76
C HIS A 240 8.40 -6.22 0.44
N LEU A 241 8.12 -7.35 -0.19
CA LEU A 241 8.68 -7.76 -1.47
C LEU A 241 7.64 -7.62 -2.57
N ASN A 242 8.06 -7.06 -3.70
CA ASN A 242 7.29 -7.04 -4.94
C ASN A 242 8.23 -7.41 -6.09
N MET A 243 8.15 -8.65 -6.54
CA MET A 243 9.07 -9.27 -7.50
C MET A 243 8.30 -9.60 -8.77
N GLN A 244 8.13 -8.63 -9.68
CA GLN A 244 7.36 -8.87 -10.91
C GLN A 244 8.12 -9.75 -11.92
N GLU A 245 9.41 -9.98 -11.69
CA GLU A 245 10.32 -10.72 -12.57
C GLU A 245 10.63 -12.13 -12.07
N ALA A 246 10.83 -13.06 -13.01
CA ALA A 246 11.08 -14.47 -12.72
C ALA A 246 12.56 -14.81 -12.41
N VAL A 247 13.53 -13.92 -12.66
CA VAL A 247 14.98 -14.25 -12.64
C VAL A 247 15.73 -13.57 -11.48
N TYR A 248 15.60 -14.12 -10.27
CA TYR A 248 16.32 -13.63 -9.09
C TYR A 248 16.68 -14.76 -8.11
N LYS A 249 17.75 -14.56 -7.34
CA LYS A 249 18.07 -15.36 -6.14
C LYS A 249 17.74 -14.55 -4.89
N LEU A 250 17.06 -15.13 -3.91
CA LEU A 250 16.64 -14.40 -2.70
C LEU A 250 16.76 -15.23 -1.43
N VAL A 251 17.70 -14.85 -0.55
CA VAL A 251 17.88 -15.48 0.77
C VAL A 251 17.36 -14.55 1.86
N ILE A 252 16.48 -15.05 2.74
CA ILE A 252 15.88 -14.28 3.83
C ILE A 252 16.20 -14.92 5.19
N ASN A 253 16.99 -14.21 6.00
CA ASN A 253 17.38 -14.62 7.35
C ASN A 253 17.22 -13.44 8.33
N THR A 254 15.99 -13.27 8.82
CA THR A 254 15.54 -12.10 9.59
C THR A 254 14.79 -12.55 10.85
N PRO A 255 15.50 -12.99 11.92
CA PRO A 255 14.86 -13.64 13.07
C PRO A 255 13.84 -12.77 13.84
N ALA A 256 13.88 -11.44 13.71
CA ALA A 256 12.93 -10.52 14.32
C ALA A 256 11.68 -10.23 13.47
N LEU A 257 11.56 -10.84 12.27
CA LEU A 257 10.50 -10.52 11.33
C LEU A 257 9.12 -10.92 11.88
N GLU A 258 8.22 -9.95 12.03
CA GLU A 258 6.83 -10.14 12.46
C GLU A 258 5.85 -10.14 11.28
N TYR A 259 6.20 -9.42 10.20
CA TYR A 259 5.36 -9.22 9.03
C TYR A 259 6.11 -9.46 7.72
N LEU A 260 5.55 -10.31 6.85
CA LEU A 260 5.99 -10.52 5.48
C LEU A 260 4.86 -10.18 4.50
N SER A 261 5.17 -9.43 3.45
CA SER A 261 4.36 -9.29 2.26
C SER A 261 5.18 -9.70 1.05
N PHE A 262 4.64 -10.56 0.20
CA PHE A 262 5.22 -10.96 -1.07
C PHE A 262 4.17 -10.77 -2.17
N ILE A 263 4.56 -10.13 -3.26
CA ILE A 263 3.74 -9.87 -4.44
C ILE A 263 4.58 -10.22 -5.68
N GLY A 264 4.01 -10.88 -6.69
CA GLY A 264 4.70 -11.22 -7.94
C GLY A 264 5.11 -12.68 -8.08
N ILE A 265 6.12 -12.96 -8.90
CA ILE A 265 6.49 -14.31 -9.35
C ILE A 265 7.50 -14.94 -8.38
N LEU A 266 7.33 -16.22 -8.03
CA LEU A 266 8.30 -16.98 -7.23
C LEU A 266 9.47 -17.52 -8.08
N ASN A 267 10.60 -17.80 -7.42
CA ASN A 267 11.76 -18.44 -8.03
C ASN A 267 12.27 -19.58 -7.12
N GLU A 268 12.80 -20.66 -7.71
CA GLU A 268 13.36 -21.82 -6.99
C GLU A 268 14.45 -21.43 -5.97
N GLU A 269 15.20 -20.36 -6.25
CA GLU A 269 16.29 -19.86 -5.42
C GLU A 269 15.82 -18.85 -4.36
N LEU A 270 14.52 -18.86 -4.03
CA LEU A 270 13.95 -18.17 -2.87
C LEU A 270 14.03 -19.06 -1.61
N LEU A 271 14.93 -18.71 -0.70
CA LEU A 271 15.17 -19.45 0.55
C LEU A 271 14.72 -18.66 1.79
N LEU A 272 13.74 -19.22 2.52
CA LEU A 272 13.29 -18.74 3.83
C LEU A 272 14.00 -19.52 4.95
N GLU A 273 15.11 -19.01 5.48
CA GLU A 273 15.95 -19.80 6.41
C GLU A 273 15.46 -19.74 7.87
N ASN A 274 15.08 -18.57 8.36
CA ASN A 274 14.99 -18.31 9.81
C ASN A 274 14.01 -17.18 10.14
N LEU A 275 12.72 -17.54 10.23
CA LEU A 275 11.59 -16.62 10.48
C LEU A 275 10.74 -17.00 11.73
N PRO A 276 11.34 -17.28 12.90
CA PRO A 276 10.64 -17.88 14.05
C PRO A 276 9.58 -16.98 14.70
N ASN A 277 9.67 -15.65 14.50
CA ASN A 277 8.74 -14.67 15.06
C ASN A 277 7.66 -14.21 14.07
N LEU A 278 7.59 -14.80 12.86
CA LEU A 278 6.67 -14.33 11.83
C LEU A 278 5.21 -14.53 12.26
N VAL A 279 4.49 -13.42 12.45
CA VAL A 279 3.11 -13.42 12.91
C VAL A 279 2.14 -13.38 11.74
N LYS A 280 2.45 -12.58 10.71
CA LYS A 280 1.57 -12.33 9.57
C LYS A 280 2.32 -12.47 8.25
N ALA A 281 1.74 -13.22 7.33
CA ALA A 281 2.15 -13.30 5.92
C ALA A 281 1.01 -12.84 5.00
N VAL A 282 1.36 -12.12 3.93
CA VAL A 282 0.45 -11.65 2.87
C VAL A 282 1.07 -12.01 1.53
N LEU A 283 0.40 -12.88 0.76
CA LEU A 283 0.90 -13.44 -0.48
C LEU A 283 -0.07 -13.12 -1.63
N ASP A 284 0.48 -12.49 -2.68
CA ASP A 284 -0.18 -12.18 -3.94
C ASP A 284 0.74 -12.65 -5.08
N VAL A 285 0.81 -13.96 -5.28
CA VAL A 285 1.74 -14.62 -6.19
C VAL A 285 1.10 -14.70 -7.57
N ASP A 286 1.80 -14.19 -8.56
CA ASP A 286 1.35 -14.26 -9.95
C ASP A 286 1.74 -15.62 -10.56
N PRO A 287 0.81 -16.36 -11.20
CA PRO A 287 1.14 -17.57 -11.94
C PRO A 287 2.09 -17.27 -13.10
N ASP A 288 3.16 -18.05 -13.23
CA ASP A 288 3.61 -18.41 -14.57
C ASP A 288 2.60 -19.41 -15.15
N TYR A 289 1.97 -19.04 -16.27
CA TYR A 289 0.74 -19.70 -16.73
C TYR A 289 0.98 -21.08 -17.36
N GLU A 290 2.23 -21.47 -17.63
CA GLU A 290 2.56 -22.65 -18.44
C GLU A 290 3.13 -23.86 -17.69
N ASP A 291 3.42 -23.77 -16.38
CA ASP A 291 4.09 -24.84 -15.62
C ASP A 291 3.28 -25.41 -14.44
N ASP A 292 3.32 -26.73 -14.26
CA ASP A 292 2.78 -27.45 -13.11
C ASP A 292 3.81 -27.53 -11.95
N GLU A 293 5.12 -27.47 -12.25
CA GLU A 293 6.21 -27.45 -11.26
C GLU A 293 6.16 -26.16 -10.40
N TYR A 294 5.69 -25.05 -10.99
CA TYR A 294 5.46 -23.78 -10.30
C TYR A 294 4.43 -23.91 -9.15
N GLY A 295 3.37 -24.71 -9.35
CA GLY A 295 2.39 -24.98 -8.29
C GLY A 295 3.01 -25.68 -7.07
N ASN A 296 3.98 -26.58 -7.29
CA ASN A 296 4.72 -27.24 -6.20
C ASN A 296 5.67 -26.25 -5.48
N MET A 297 6.27 -25.30 -6.20
CA MET A 297 7.10 -24.24 -5.62
C MET A 297 6.29 -23.36 -4.66
N GLU A 298 5.09 -22.94 -5.06
CA GLU A 298 4.17 -22.19 -4.20
C GLU A 298 3.77 -22.93 -2.93
N TRP A 299 3.47 -24.23 -3.03
CA TRP A 299 3.18 -25.04 -1.85
C TRP A 299 4.38 -25.14 -0.90
N ASN A 300 5.60 -25.28 -1.41
CA ASN A 300 6.81 -25.27 -0.59
C ASN A 300 7.00 -23.92 0.12
N PHE A 301 6.78 -22.81 -0.59
CA PHE A 301 6.86 -21.46 -0.04
C PHE A 301 5.81 -21.21 1.05
N ILE A 302 4.55 -21.59 0.83
CA ILE A 302 3.47 -21.51 1.83
C ILE A 302 3.74 -22.45 3.02
N SER A 303 4.29 -23.64 2.78
CA SER A 303 4.67 -24.61 3.81
C SER A 303 5.76 -24.08 4.74
N ALA A 304 6.72 -23.30 4.23
CA ALA A 304 7.73 -22.62 5.03
C ALA A 304 7.14 -21.56 5.99
N LEU A 305 5.90 -21.11 5.75
CA LEU A 305 5.18 -20.12 6.56
C LEU A 305 4.26 -20.75 7.63
N ASN A 306 4.40 -22.05 7.94
CA ASN A 306 3.51 -22.77 8.86
C ASN A 306 3.43 -22.21 10.30
N GLY A 307 4.39 -21.38 10.71
CA GLY A 307 4.43 -20.76 12.04
C GLY A 307 3.49 -19.56 12.23
N VAL A 308 2.93 -18.98 11.17
CA VAL A 308 2.18 -17.71 11.24
C VAL A 308 0.81 -17.84 11.91
N LYS A 309 0.32 -16.72 12.46
CA LYS A 309 -1.03 -16.60 13.04
C LYS A 309 -2.05 -16.07 12.05
N SER A 310 -1.62 -15.31 11.06
CA SER A 310 -2.49 -14.69 10.07
C SER A 310 -1.90 -14.82 8.67
N LEU A 311 -2.59 -15.54 7.79
CA LEU A 311 -2.21 -15.74 6.40
C LEU A 311 -3.23 -15.09 5.48
N TYR A 312 -2.77 -14.38 4.46
CA TYR A 312 -3.61 -13.82 3.42
C TYR A 312 -3.11 -14.33 2.08
N LEU A 313 -3.98 -15.06 1.36
CA LEU A 313 -3.73 -15.57 0.03
C LEU A 313 -4.72 -14.88 -0.92
N TYR A 314 -4.20 -14.08 -1.85
CA TYR A 314 -4.99 -13.41 -2.89
C TYR A 314 -5.23 -14.34 -4.10
N GLY A 315 -6.04 -13.87 -5.06
CA GLY A 315 -6.69 -14.72 -6.07
C GLY A 315 -5.73 -15.52 -6.94
N ASP A 316 -4.61 -14.91 -7.30
CA ASP A 316 -3.68 -15.49 -8.25
C ASP A 316 -2.78 -16.54 -7.55
N THR A 317 -2.32 -16.27 -6.31
CA THR A 317 -1.70 -17.29 -5.43
C THR A 317 -2.60 -18.51 -5.29
N THR A 318 -3.89 -18.29 -5.06
CA THR A 318 -4.78 -19.41 -4.76
C THR A 318 -5.03 -20.25 -6.02
N LEU A 319 -5.16 -19.65 -7.22
CA LEU A 319 -5.31 -20.37 -8.48
C LEU A 319 -4.22 -21.44 -8.72
N CYS A 320 -2.96 -21.11 -8.44
CA CYS A 320 -1.81 -21.98 -8.67
C CYS A 320 -1.82 -23.24 -7.81
N LEU A 321 -2.34 -23.16 -6.58
CA LEU A 321 -2.43 -24.30 -5.65
C LEU A 321 -3.20 -25.49 -6.22
N CYS A 322 -4.09 -25.26 -7.20
CA CYS A 322 -4.86 -26.30 -7.89
C CYS A 322 -4.05 -27.14 -8.89
N ARG A 323 -2.88 -26.66 -9.33
CA ARG A 323 -2.03 -27.34 -10.33
C ARG A 323 -1.05 -28.33 -9.71
N SER A 324 -0.81 -28.20 -8.41
CA SER A 324 0.11 -29.05 -7.67
C SER A 324 -0.26 -30.52 -7.72
N SER A 325 0.77 -31.36 -7.85
CA SER A 325 0.67 -32.81 -7.74
C SER A 325 0.85 -33.33 -6.32
N GLU A 326 1.35 -32.52 -5.38
CA GLU A 326 1.69 -32.92 -4.01
C GLU A 326 1.06 -32.00 -2.94
N PHE A 327 0.18 -32.57 -2.11
CA PHE A 327 -0.53 -31.85 -1.03
C PHE A 327 -0.01 -32.20 0.38
N ASP A 328 1.32 -32.37 0.56
CA ASP A 328 1.89 -32.67 1.89
C ASP A 328 2.22 -31.42 2.72
N LEU A 329 1.16 -30.69 3.08
CA LEU A 329 1.26 -29.49 3.92
C LEU A 329 1.70 -29.80 5.37
N PRO A 330 2.64 -29.04 5.96
CA PRO A 330 2.79 -29.03 7.41
C PRO A 330 1.51 -28.54 8.10
N MET A 331 1.31 -28.97 9.35
CA MET A 331 0.17 -28.53 10.16
C MET A 331 0.37 -27.10 10.68
N PHE A 332 -0.51 -26.19 10.27
CA PHE A 332 -0.55 -24.77 10.63
C PHE A 332 -1.17 -24.57 12.02
N HIS A 333 -0.53 -25.11 13.06
CA HIS A 333 -1.04 -25.10 14.44
C HIS A 333 -1.25 -23.70 15.02
N ASN A 334 -0.52 -22.69 14.54
CA ASN A 334 -0.59 -21.32 15.04
C ASN A 334 -1.64 -20.46 14.31
N LEU A 335 -2.17 -20.92 13.18
CA LEU A 335 -3.00 -20.11 12.29
C LEU A 335 -4.41 -19.93 12.88
N THR A 336 -4.76 -18.70 13.21
CA THR A 336 -6.09 -18.31 13.73
C THR A 336 -6.88 -17.48 12.73
N PHE A 337 -6.21 -16.83 11.77
CA PHE A 337 -6.84 -16.04 10.71
C PHE A 337 -6.35 -16.47 9.33
N LEU A 338 -7.29 -16.70 8.41
CA LEU A 338 -7.02 -16.98 7.00
C LEU A 338 -7.91 -16.08 6.12
N ASN A 339 -7.29 -15.27 5.25
CA ASN A 339 -7.96 -14.77 4.05
C ASN A 339 -7.58 -15.69 2.89
N PHE A 340 -8.57 -16.26 2.21
CA PHE A 340 -8.37 -17.19 1.11
C PHE A 340 -9.30 -16.75 -0.03
N CYS A 341 -8.75 -16.11 -1.06
CA CYS A 341 -9.52 -15.83 -2.26
C CYS A 341 -9.87 -17.15 -2.95
N VAL A 342 -11.13 -17.35 -3.36
CA VAL A 342 -11.55 -18.59 -4.03
C VAL A 342 -11.95 -18.28 -5.47
N HIS A 343 -11.35 -18.98 -6.42
CA HIS A 343 -11.76 -18.98 -7.82
C HIS A 343 -12.58 -20.24 -8.13
N SER A 344 -13.35 -20.28 -9.22
CA SER A 344 -14.34 -21.35 -9.45
C SER A 344 -13.76 -22.77 -9.51
N CYS A 345 -12.48 -22.93 -9.85
CA CYS A 345 -11.78 -24.23 -9.86
C CYS A 345 -11.29 -24.70 -8.48
N MET A 346 -11.28 -23.83 -7.47
CA MET A 346 -10.50 -24.00 -6.25
C MET A 346 -11.16 -24.77 -5.12
N TRP A 347 -12.45 -25.03 -5.23
CA TRP A 347 -13.24 -25.55 -4.13
C TRP A 347 -12.68 -26.85 -3.56
N HIS A 348 -12.05 -27.70 -4.39
CA HIS A 348 -11.44 -28.95 -3.98
C HIS A 348 -10.16 -28.80 -3.11
N VAL A 349 -9.42 -27.69 -3.22
CA VAL A 349 -8.20 -27.43 -2.43
C VAL A 349 -8.54 -26.92 -1.02
N LEU A 350 -9.64 -26.18 -0.88
CA LEU A 350 -10.01 -25.54 0.38
C LEU A 350 -10.21 -26.55 1.54
N PRO A 351 -10.92 -27.69 1.40
CA PRO A 351 -10.98 -28.72 2.44
C PRO A 351 -9.60 -29.26 2.85
N LEU A 352 -8.73 -29.54 1.88
CA LEU A 352 -7.37 -30.07 2.13
C LEU A 352 -6.54 -29.08 2.94
N PHE A 353 -6.68 -27.78 2.68
CA PHE A 353 -6.05 -26.74 3.50
C PHE A 353 -6.70 -26.65 4.89
N LEU A 354 -8.04 -26.70 4.97
CA LEU A 354 -8.80 -26.61 6.22
C LEU A 354 -8.48 -27.76 7.20
N GLU A 355 -8.23 -28.97 6.70
CA GLU A 355 -7.76 -30.11 7.52
C GLU A 355 -6.42 -29.85 8.21
N ARG A 356 -5.58 -28.96 7.65
CA ARG A 356 -4.23 -28.66 8.15
C ARG A 356 -4.17 -27.41 9.06
N VAL A 357 -5.29 -26.69 9.27
CA VAL A 357 -5.40 -25.47 10.12
C VAL A 357 -6.33 -25.66 11.33
N PRO A 358 -5.97 -26.54 12.30
CA PRO A 358 -6.90 -27.02 13.33
C PRO A 358 -7.38 -25.95 14.33
N ASN A 359 -6.71 -24.81 14.41
CA ASN A 359 -6.99 -23.71 15.33
C ASN A 359 -7.57 -22.45 14.65
N LEU A 360 -8.10 -22.59 13.41
CA LEU A 360 -8.62 -21.46 12.65
C LEU A 360 -9.87 -20.84 13.30
N GLU A 361 -9.79 -19.57 13.70
CA GLU A 361 -10.88 -18.81 14.34
C GLU A 361 -11.71 -18.00 13.34
N VAL A 362 -11.05 -17.48 12.30
CA VAL A 362 -11.60 -16.57 11.29
C VAL A 362 -11.16 -16.99 9.89
N LEU A 363 -12.15 -17.16 8.99
CA LEU A 363 -11.95 -17.38 7.56
C LEU A 363 -12.67 -16.25 6.80
N ILE A 364 -11.96 -15.66 5.84
CA ILE A 364 -12.51 -14.69 4.87
C ILE A 364 -12.34 -15.29 3.47
N LEU A 365 -13.42 -15.25 2.68
CA LEU A 365 -13.45 -15.67 1.29
C LEU A 365 -13.87 -14.46 0.43
N ASP A 366 -13.10 -14.12 -0.59
CA ASP A 366 -13.28 -12.87 -1.38
C ASP A 366 -14.23 -13.01 -2.60
N LYS A 367 -14.77 -14.22 -2.89
CA LYS A 367 -15.76 -14.49 -3.97
C LYS A 367 -16.74 -15.65 -3.61
N ASP A 368 -17.87 -15.73 -4.32
CA ASP A 368 -19.13 -16.46 -4.01
C ASP A 368 -19.02 -17.95 -3.58
N VAL A 369 -19.84 -18.38 -2.58
CA VAL A 369 -20.32 -19.79 -2.43
C VAL A 369 -21.69 -19.87 -1.70
N PRO A 370 -22.52 -20.91 -1.96
CA PRO A 370 -23.85 -21.19 -1.40
C PRO A 370 -24.10 -21.13 0.13
N LYS A 371 -25.41 -21.07 0.43
CA LYS A 371 -26.08 -20.78 1.72
C LYS A 371 -25.88 -21.77 2.88
N CYS A 372 -24.93 -22.69 2.84
CA CYS A 372 -24.92 -23.85 3.75
C CYS A 372 -23.60 -24.10 4.50
N VAL A 373 -22.68 -23.14 4.56
CA VAL A 373 -21.50 -23.24 5.45
C VAL A 373 -21.92 -23.00 6.92
N SER A 374 -22.27 -24.09 7.61
CA SER A 374 -22.54 -24.11 9.05
C SER A 374 -21.43 -24.83 9.81
N SER A 375 -20.21 -24.32 9.62
CA SER A 375 -19.00 -24.53 10.44
C SER A 375 -17.97 -23.43 10.11
N HIS A 376 -16.96 -23.13 10.92
CA HIS A 376 -16.95 -23.11 12.40
C HIS A 376 -17.50 -21.81 12.97
N LEU A 377 -17.26 -20.72 12.27
CA LEU A 377 -16.23 -19.75 12.62
C LEU A 377 -16.72 -18.76 13.69
N THR A 378 -15.79 -18.17 14.46
CA THR A 378 -16.15 -17.12 15.42
C THR A 378 -16.62 -15.85 14.71
N ALA A 379 -16.05 -15.58 13.53
CA ALA A 379 -16.57 -14.66 12.55
C ALA A 379 -16.26 -15.16 11.13
N PHE A 380 -17.27 -15.08 10.26
CA PHE A 380 -17.14 -15.30 8.82
C PHE A 380 -17.51 -13.99 8.11
N HIS A 381 -16.61 -13.46 7.28
CA HIS A 381 -16.82 -12.21 6.57
C HIS A 381 -16.72 -12.45 5.07
N PHE A 382 -17.69 -11.90 4.33
CA PHE A 382 -17.83 -12.07 2.89
C PHE A 382 -17.94 -10.71 2.20
N LYS A 383 -17.38 -10.57 1.00
CA LYS A 383 -17.46 -9.36 0.17
C LYS A 383 -17.77 -9.72 -1.28
N GLY A 384 -18.72 -8.99 -1.88
CA GLY A 384 -19.04 -9.08 -3.30
C GLY A 384 -19.93 -10.27 -3.67
N PHE A 385 -21.23 -10.02 -3.86
CA PHE A 385 -22.21 -11.03 -4.30
C PHE A 385 -22.80 -10.66 -5.66
N ARG A 386 -22.92 -11.62 -6.59
CA ARG A 386 -23.67 -11.46 -7.86
C ARG A 386 -24.63 -12.59 -8.25
N GLY A 387 -24.86 -13.57 -7.39
CA GLY A 387 -26.02 -14.46 -7.50
C GLY A 387 -25.88 -15.66 -8.44
N PHE A 388 -26.98 -16.43 -8.56
CA PHE A 388 -27.01 -17.81 -9.04
C PHE A 388 -26.69 -17.99 -10.54
N GLU A 389 -25.43 -18.29 -10.86
CA GLU A 389 -25.03 -19.16 -11.97
C GLU A 389 -23.84 -20.02 -11.46
N GLY A 390 -24.10 -21.27 -11.07
CA GLY A 390 -23.21 -21.99 -10.13
C GLY A 390 -22.54 -23.25 -10.65
N PHE A 391 -21.67 -23.83 -9.82
CA PHE A 391 -21.01 -25.11 -10.03
C PHE A 391 -21.50 -26.17 -9.03
N LYS A 392 -21.54 -27.46 -9.44
CA LYS A 392 -21.97 -28.56 -8.56
C LYS A 392 -21.05 -28.73 -7.35
N ASP A 393 -19.76 -28.50 -7.57
CA ASP A 393 -18.67 -28.71 -6.62
C ASP A 393 -18.84 -27.81 -5.38
N GLU A 394 -19.50 -26.66 -5.54
CA GLU A 394 -19.88 -25.75 -4.44
C GLU A 394 -20.80 -26.39 -3.39
N LEU A 395 -21.63 -27.37 -3.76
CA LEU A 395 -22.54 -28.06 -2.83
C LEU A 395 -21.87 -29.24 -2.12
N GLU A 396 -21.01 -29.98 -2.84
CA GLU A 396 -20.31 -31.15 -2.33
C GLU A 396 -19.28 -30.77 -1.25
N ILE A 397 -18.60 -29.63 -1.43
CA ILE A 397 -17.63 -29.11 -0.45
C ILE A 397 -18.31 -28.39 0.72
N VAL A 398 -19.50 -27.84 0.54
CA VAL A 398 -20.33 -27.46 1.68
C VAL A 398 -20.69 -28.68 2.53
N GLU A 399 -21.06 -29.81 1.93
CA GLU A 399 -21.31 -31.06 2.66
C GLU A 399 -20.05 -31.57 3.38
N GLN A 400 -18.85 -31.44 2.79
CA GLN A 400 -17.58 -31.75 3.47
C GLN A 400 -17.27 -30.81 4.65
N ILE A 401 -17.41 -29.49 4.48
CA ILE A 401 -17.21 -28.48 5.53
C ILE A 401 -18.19 -28.68 6.70
N LEU A 402 -19.41 -29.14 6.43
CA LEU A 402 -20.38 -29.57 7.44
C LEU A 402 -19.97 -30.88 8.13
N ASN A 403 -19.42 -31.85 7.39
CA ASN A 403 -19.02 -33.17 7.91
C ASN A 403 -17.72 -33.16 8.73
N LEU A 404 -16.86 -32.13 8.62
CA LEU A 404 -15.63 -31.98 9.43
C LEU A 404 -15.88 -31.69 10.94
N GLN A 405 -17.14 -31.56 11.39
CA GLN A 405 -17.62 -31.77 12.78
C GLN A 405 -17.02 -30.96 13.98
N LEU A 406 -16.58 -29.70 13.89
CA LEU A 406 -15.89 -29.03 15.03
C LEU A 406 -16.71 -28.11 16.00
N VAL A 407 -18.01 -27.81 15.77
CA VAL A 407 -18.44 -26.36 15.79
C VAL A 407 -19.76 -25.94 16.49
N LYS A 408 -19.95 -24.61 16.63
CA LYS A 408 -21.22 -23.88 16.96
C LYS A 408 -21.22 -22.45 16.35
N LEU A 409 -22.34 -21.99 15.74
CA LEU A 409 -22.49 -20.65 15.14
C LEU A 409 -23.45 -19.72 15.92
N ASN A 410 -23.29 -18.40 15.74
CA ASN A 410 -24.22 -17.38 16.21
C ASN A 410 -24.33 -16.22 15.19
N LEU A 411 -25.54 -15.84 14.78
CA LEU A 411 -25.79 -14.86 13.70
C LEU A 411 -26.40 -13.57 14.24
N THR A 412 -25.63 -12.47 14.25
CA THR A 412 -26.18 -11.13 14.49
C THR A 412 -26.78 -10.57 13.21
N ASN A 413 -28.11 -10.69 13.11
CA ASN A 413 -28.94 -10.23 12.00
C ASN A 413 -29.02 -8.69 11.91
N GLU A 414 -28.76 -8.12 10.73
CA GLU A 414 -29.45 -6.90 10.28
C GLU A 414 -30.05 -7.08 8.87
N ARG A 415 -31.35 -7.39 8.86
CA ARG A 415 -32.35 -7.14 7.80
C ARG A 415 -31.93 -7.43 6.34
N LEU A 416 -32.19 -8.66 5.90
CA LEU A 416 -32.59 -8.92 4.51
C LEU A 416 -34.08 -9.28 4.45
N LEU A 417 -34.89 -8.32 3.98
CA LEU A 417 -36.25 -8.58 3.52
C LEU A 417 -36.18 -9.06 2.07
N PHE A 418 -36.49 -10.33 1.83
CA PHE A 418 -36.75 -10.85 0.48
C PHE A 418 -38.13 -11.52 0.45
N THR A 419 -39.10 -10.83 -0.16
CA THR A 419 -40.31 -11.46 -0.71
C THR A 419 -39.93 -12.09 -2.05
N GLY A 420 -39.70 -13.41 -2.06
CA GLY A 420 -39.45 -14.15 -3.29
C GLY A 420 -40.75 -14.58 -3.96
N MET A 421 -40.87 -14.33 -5.26
CA MET A 421 -41.74 -15.13 -6.13
C MET A 421 -40.88 -16.26 -6.73
N ILE A 422 -41.31 -17.50 -6.53
CA ILE A 422 -40.79 -18.65 -7.27
C ILE A 422 -41.72 -18.84 -8.47
N THR A 423 -41.19 -18.68 -9.68
CA THR A 423 -41.83 -19.16 -10.90
C THR A 423 -41.10 -20.41 -11.37
N THR A 424 -41.62 -21.59 -11.00
CA THR A 424 -41.34 -22.81 -11.76
C THR A 424 -41.88 -22.66 -13.17
N GLY A 425 -41.27 -23.32 -14.15
CA GLY A 425 -41.68 -23.23 -15.55
C GLY A 425 -43.13 -23.67 -15.80
N ASP A 426 -43.63 -23.18 -16.95
CA ASP A 426 -44.88 -23.51 -17.63
C ASP A 426 -46.22 -23.00 -17.03
N SER A 427 -46.84 -22.10 -17.81
CA SER A 427 -48.28 -21.80 -17.92
C SER A 427 -48.97 -20.97 -16.81
N GLU A 428 -49.73 -19.99 -17.30
CA GLU A 428 -50.59 -18.97 -16.65
C GLU A 428 -51.35 -19.34 -15.35
N MET A 429 -51.39 -18.43 -14.35
CA MET A 429 -52.61 -17.72 -13.88
C MET A 429 -52.37 -16.69 -12.74
N PHE A 430 -53.41 -15.90 -12.39
CA PHE A 430 -53.37 -14.61 -11.67
C PHE A 430 -53.56 -14.64 -10.13
N VAL A 431 -52.85 -13.73 -9.43
CA VAL A 431 -53.27 -12.83 -8.30
C VAL A 431 -53.81 -13.40 -6.97
N SER A 432 -53.16 -13.05 -5.84
CA SER A 432 -53.71 -12.15 -4.78
C SER A 432 -52.72 -11.89 -3.62
N GLU A 433 -52.86 -10.73 -2.94
CA GLU A 433 -52.05 -10.33 -1.77
C GLU A 433 -52.60 -10.88 -0.44
N GLY A 434 -51.71 -11.13 0.53
CA GLY A 434 -52.08 -11.45 1.92
C GLY A 434 -50.91 -11.28 2.90
N THR A 435 -51.17 -10.67 4.06
CA THR A 435 -50.19 -10.39 5.14
C THR A 435 -50.40 -11.33 6.35
N TRP A 436 -49.69 -11.08 7.47
CA TRP A 436 -49.77 -11.75 8.79
C TRP A 436 -49.06 -13.13 8.87
N ALA A 437 -48.43 -13.57 9.97
CA ALA A 437 -47.93 -12.91 11.20
C ALA A 437 -46.91 -13.84 11.93
N VAL A 438 -46.24 -13.33 12.98
CA VAL A 438 -45.24 -14.03 13.81
C VAL A 438 -45.87 -15.16 14.67
N GLY A 439 -45.24 -16.34 14.77
CA GLY A 439 -45.56 -17.29 15.86
C GLY A 439 -45.05 -18.74 15.79
N ALA A 440 -44.04 -19.04 16.62
CA ALA A 440 -43.93 -20.21 17.51
C ALA A 440 -43.70 -21.67 17.00
N ASN A 441 -42.90 -22.38 17.83
CA ASN A 441 -42.92 -23.80 18.22
C ASN A 441 -42.36 -24.93 17.31
N ILE A 442 -41.18 -25.38 17.74
CA ILE A 442 -40.79 -26.78 18.05
C ILE A 442 -41.92 -27.85 17.91
N ALA A 443 -41.70 -28.81 17.01
CA ALA A 443 -42.10 -30.24 17.12
C ALA A 443 -41.30 -31.05 16.06
N ALA A 444 -40.52 -32.05 16.46
CA ALA A 444 -40.83 -33.49 16.33
C ALA A 444 -40.90 -33.98 14.86
N VAL A 445 -39.88 -34.72 14.38
CA VAL A 445 -39.90 -36.20 14.23
C VAL A 445 -40.91 -36.68 13.18
N GLU A 446 -40.44 -37.23 12.06
CA GLU A 446 -40.48 -38.69 11.83
C GLU A 446 -39.55 -39.12 10.68
N VAL A 447 -39.13 -40.39 10.70
CA VAL A 447 -38.31 -41.05 9.67
C VAL A 447 -39.20 -42.05 8.94
N THR A 448 -39.25 -42.01 7.60
CA THR A 448 -39.58 -43.17 6.75
C THR A 448 -38.98 -43.02 5.36
N GLU A 449 -38.12 -43.99 5.02
CA GLU A 449 -37.72 -44.53 3.70
C GLU A 449 -37.65 -43.60 2.47
#